data_AF-A0A3D5YEQ4-F1
#
_entry.id   AF-A0A3D5YEQ4-F1
#
_cell.length_a   1.000
_cell.length_b   1.000
_cell.length_c   1.000
_cell.angle_alpha   90.00
_cell.angle_beta   90.00
_cell.angle_gamma   90.00
#
_symmetry.space_group_name_H-M   'P 1'
#
loop_
_entity.id
_entity.type
_entity.pdbx_description
1 polymer ?
#
loop_
_entity_poly.entity_id
_entity_poly.type
_entity_poly.pdbx_seq_one_letter_code
_entity_poly.pdbx_strand_id
1 'polypeptide(L)'
;MVDDYLKALYQEISITAPHIVDKQISTIYLGGGTPNVLSPEQLTGIVDFLGQHFDTSQVMELNIELNPYPTEEIYNLIQYFNTHFKKRPRLRFSFGIQTFDNQILQDVGRPVTFA
;
A
#
# COMPACT_ATOMS: atom_id res chain seq x y z
N MET A 1 13.37 -12.48 1.71
CA MET A 1 12.65 -12.01 0.49
C MET A 1 11.93 -10.69 0.74
N VAL A 2 10.93 -10.62 1.61
CA VAL A 2 10.24 -9.34 1.91
C VAL A 2 11.20 -8.33 2.55
N ASP A 3 11.96 -8.73 3.56
CA ASP A 3 12.90 -7.81 4.22
C ASP A 3 14.02 -7.33 3.29
N ASP A 4 14.50 -8.21 2.41
CA ASP A 4 15.50 -7.84 1.38
C ASP A 4 14.92 -6.82 0.40
N TYR A 5 13.66 -7.00 -0.01
CA TYR A 5 12.94 -6.05 -0.86
C TYR A 5 12.78 -4.70 -0.14
N LEU A 6 12.33 -4.68 1.11
CA LEU A 6 12.19 -3.45 1.88
C LEU A 6 13.53 -2.72 2.05
N LYS A 7 14.60 -3.47 2.31
CA LYS A 7 15.95 -2.90 2.40
C LYS A 7 16.38 -2.26 1.08
N ALA A 8 16.14 -2.94 -0.04
CA ALA A 8 16.44 -2.41 -1.38
C ALA A 8 15.60 -1.16 -1.69
N LEU A 9 14.30 -1.19 -1.36
CA LEU A 9 13.38 -0.05 -1.55
C LEU A 9 13.83 1.17 -0.74
N TYR A 10 14.21 0.99 0.53
CA TYR A 10 14.72 2.10 1.34
C TYR A 10 16.03 2.66 0.80
N GLN A 11 16.93 1.79 0.32
CA GLN A 11 18.15 2.24 -0.33
C GLN A 11 17.86 3.05 -1.61
N GLU A 12 16.93 2.60 -2.44
CA GLU A 12 16.51 3.31 -3.65
C GLU A 12 15.90 4.68 -3.32
N ILE A 13 15.03 4.77 -2.31
CA ILE A 13 14.44 6.03 -1.84
C ILE A 13 15.55 7.00 -1.41
N SER A 14 16.52 6.56 -0.60
CA SER A 14 17.61 7.41 -0.13
C SER A 14 18.53 7.90 -1.24
N ILE A 15 18.76 7.08 -2.28
CA ILE A 15 19.54 7.49 -3.46
C ILE A 15 18.75 8.48 -4.32
N THR A 16 17.45 8.26 -4.50
CA THR A 16 16.61 9.04 -5.42
C THR A 16 16.22 10.39 -4.84
N ALA A 17 15.93 10.46 -3.54
CA ALA A 17 15.33 11.64 -2.93
C ALA A 17 16.12 12.95 -3.10
N PRO A 18 17.46 12.98 -2.97
CA PRO A 18 18.25 14.19 -3.18
C PRO A 18 18.12 14.78 -4.60
N HIS A 19 17.73 13.97 -5.59
CA HIS A 19 17.60 14.40 -6.98
C HIS A 19 16.25 15.06 -7.30
N ILE A 20 15.27 15.00 -6.40
CA ILE A 20 13.92 15.54 -6.62
C ILE A 20 13.41 16.39 -5.45
N VAL A 21 14.33 16.98 -4.69
CA VAL A 21 14.04 17.77 -3.46
C VAL A 21 13.08 18.95 -3.68
N ASP A 22 13.06 19.54 -4.88
CA ASP A 22 12.20 20.68 -5.21
C ASP A 22 10.78 20.28 -5.60
N LYS A 23 10.44 18.99 -5.54
CA LYS A 23 9.12 18.47 -5.89
C LYS A 23 8.26 18.27 -4.65
N GLN A 24 7.08 18.87 -4.65
CA GLN A 24 6.06 18.61 -3.65
C GLN A 24 5.29 17.35 -4.01
N ILE A 25 5.10 16.45 -3.04
CA ILE A 25 4.31 15.23 -3.24
C ILE A 25 2.87 15.52 -2.85
N SER A 26 1.94 15.36 -3.80
CA SER A 26 0.50 15.48 -3.58
C SER A 26 -0.18 14.15 -3.30
N THR A 27 0.43 13.03 -3.70
CA THR A 27 -0.18 11.70 -3.66
C THR A 27 0.89 10.63 -3.48
N ILE A 28 0.61 9.66 -2.61
CA ILE A 28 1.43 8.45 -2.46
C ILE A 28 0.58 7.27 -2.94
N TYR A 29 1.13 6.46 -3.84
CA TYR A 29 0.49 5.27 -4.40
C TYR A 29 1.31 4.02 -4.10
N LEU A 30 0.77 3.11 -3.31
CA LEU A 30 1.35 1.79 -3.03
C LEU A 30 0.60 0.74 -3.85
N GLY A 31 1.10 0.50 -5.07
CA GLY A 31 0.55 -0.49 -6.00
C GLY A 31 1.33 -1.81 -6.04
N GLY A 32 0.88 -2.73 -6.90
CA GLY A 32 1.58 -3.98 -7.21
C GLY A 32 0.64 -5.16 -7.33
N GLY A 33 1.14 -6.37 -7.01
CA GLY A 33 0.31 -7.58 -7.04
C GLY A 33 -0.55 -7.74 -5.78
N THR A 34 0.08 -7.72 -4.60
CA THR A 34 -0.61 -7.90 -3.31
C THR A 34 0.16 -7.14 -2.22
N PRO A 35 0.04 -5.80 -2.15
CA PRO A 35 0.69 -5.01 -1.12
C PRO A 35 0.41 -5.48 0.32
N ASN A 36 -0.72 -6.13 0.58
CA ASN A 36 -1.03 -6.77 1.87
C ASN A 36 -0.22 -8.04 2.19
N VAL A 37 0.75 -8.44 1.35
CA VAL A 37 1.83 -9.36 1.78
C VAL A 37 2.73 -8.69 2.82
N LEU A 38 2.83 -7.35 2.77
CA LEU A 38 3.51 -6.57 3.79
C LEU A 38 2.60 -6.41 5.01
N SER A 39 3.19 -6.52 6.20
CA SER A 39 2.46 -6.24 7.43
C SER A 39 2.02 -4.77 7.49
N PRO A 40 1.00 -4.43 8.29
CA PRO A 40 0.61 -3.03 8.49
C PRO A 40 1.79 -2.14 8.90
N GLU A 41 2.65 -2.62 9.80
CA GLU A 41 3.86 -1.93 10.27
C GLU A 41 4.85 -1.69 9.13
N GLN A 42 5.04 -2.67 8.24
CA GLN A 42 5.93 -2.55 7.09
C GLN A 42 5.42 -1.52 6.10
N LEU A 43 4.11 -1.53 5.78
CA LEU A 43 3.52 -0.55 4.88
C LEU A 43 3.57 0.87 5.47
N THR A 44 3.29 1.04 6.77
CA THR A 44 3.43 2.34 7.41
C THR A 44 4.88 2.79 7.49
N GLY A 45 5.82 1.85 7.70
CA GLY A 45 7.25 2.12 7.66
C GLY A 45 7.70 2.69 6.31
N ILE A 46 7.16 2.19 5.19
CA ILE A 46 7.41 2.76 3.86
C ILE A 46 6.93 4.21 3.79
N VAL A 47 5.69 4.47 4.19
CA VAL A 47 5.09 5.82 4.13
C VAL A 47 5.85 6.81 5.01
N ASP A 48 6.26 6.39 6.21
CA ASP A 48 7.05 7.22 7.11
C ASP A 48 8.47 7.46 6.57
N PHE A 49 9.10 6.45 5.98
CA PHE A 49 10.41 6.58 5.36
C PHE A 49 10.39 7.56 4.18
N LEU A 50 9.31 7.54 3.38
CA LEU A 50 9.07 8.55 2.34
C LEU A 50 8.97 9.96 2.96
N GLY A 51 8.21 10.12 4.06
CA GLY A 51 8.07 11.40 4.75
C GLY A 51 9.36 11.95 5.37
N GLN A 52 10.39 11.11 5.58
CA GLN A 52 11.72 11.54 6.02
C GLN A 52 12.58 12.10 4.87
N HIS A 53 12.28 11.72 3.63
CA HIS A 53 13.11 12.01 2.46
C HIS A 53 12.47 13.00 1.49
N PHE A 54 11.14 13.15 1.52
CA PHE A 54 10.37 14.01 0.64
C PHE A 54 9.49 14.99 1.41
N ASP A 55 9.20 16.16 0.82
CA ASP A 55 8.18 17.04 1.35
C ASP A 55 6.79 16.43 1.13
N THR A 56 6.28 15.77 2.17
CA THR A 56 4.94 15.19 2.21
C THR A 56 3.91 16.10 2.89
N SER A 57 4.23 17.37 3.15
CA SER A 57 3.33 18.29 3.87
C SER A 57 2.03 18.58 3.12
N GLN A 58 2.03 18.39 1.78
CA GLN A 58 0.89 18.61 0.89
C GLN A 58 0.29 17.30 0.36
N VAL A 59 0.62 16.14 0.95
CA VAL A 59 0.00 14.89 0.51
C VAL A 59 -1.49 14.92 0.84
N MET A 60 -2.32 14.82 -0.19
CA MET A 60 -3.77 14.86 -0.10
C MET A 60 -4.41 13.48 -0.10
N GLU A 61 -3.74 12.50 -0.72
CA GLU A 61 -4.24 11.12 -0.81
C GLU A 61 -3.09 10.10 -0.64
N LEU A 62 -3.35 9.07 0.16
CA LEU A 62 -2.58 7.84 0.22
C LEU A 62 -3.46 6.70 -0.31
N ASN A 63 -3.04 6.10 -1.42
CA ASN A 63 -3.74 5.02 -2.09
C ASN A 63 -2.95 3.72 -1.96
N ILE A 64 -3.64 2.63 -1.63
CA ILE A 64 -3.07 1.30 -1.49
C ILE A 64 -3.93 0.31 -2.27
N GLU A 65 -3.31 -0.42 -3.19
CA GLU A 65 -3.93 -1.57 -3.83
C GLU A 65 -3.93 -2.77 -2.87
N LEU A 66 -5.04 -3.50 -2.77
CA LEU A 66 -5.17 -4.64 -1.88
C LEU A 66 -5.88 -5.79 -2.58
N ASN A 67 -5.44 -7.02 -2.28
CA ASN A 67 -6.28 -8.19 -2.49
C ASN A 67 -7.31 -8.20 -1.36
N PRO A 68 -8.63 -8.25 -1.62
CA PRO A 68 -9.65 -8.23 -0.57
C PRO A 68 -9.64 -9.48 0.33
N TYR A 69 -8.84 -10.50 0.02
CA TYR A 69 -8.78 -11.76 0.74
C TYR A 69 -7.42 -12.00 1.42
N PRO A 70 -7.41 -12.62 2.62
CA PRO A 70 -8.59 -12.92 3.44
C PRO A 70 -9.16 -11.64 4.09
N THR A 71 -10.49 -11.54 4.16
CA THR A 71 -11.20 -10.30 4.54
C THR A 71 -10.84 -9.79 5.94
N GLU A 72 -10.57 -10.69 6.88
CA GLU A 72 -10.22 -10.33 8.26
C GLU A 72 -8.86 -9.61 8.34
N GLU A 73 -7.85 -10.11 7.63
CA GLU A 73 -6.53 -9.47 7.58
C GLU A 73 -6.62 -8.07 6.97
N ILE A 74 -7.43 -7.92 5.91
CA ILE A 74 -7.68 -6.63 5.26
C ILE A 74 -8.40 -5.67 6.20
N TYR A 75 -9.39 -6.15 6.95
CA TYR A 75 -10.08 -5.33 7.93
C TYR A 75 -9.14 -4.82 9.02
N ASN A 76 -8.27 -5.69 9.55
CA ASN A 76 -7.25 -5.32 10.53
C ASN A 76 -6.26 -4.30 9.97
N LEU A 77 -5.81 -4.47 8.72
CA LEU A 77 -4.95 -3.52 8.03
C LEU A 77 -5.61 -2.15 7.91
N ILE A 78 -6.88 -2.09 7.48
CA ILE A 78 -7.62 -0.82 7.36
C ILE A 78 -7.74 -0.13 8.72
N GLN A 79 -8.06 -0.88 9.78
CA GLN A 79 -8.13 -0.30 11.13
C GLN A 79 -6.80 0.26 11.59
N TYR A 80 -5.70 -0.46 11.32
CA TYR A 80 -4.35 -0.02 11.62
C TYR A 80 -4.04 1.30 10.91
N PHE A 81 -4.27 1.35 9.60
CA PHE A 81 -4.06 2.55 8.78
C PHE A 81 -4.89 3.74 9.26
N ASN A 82 -6.19 3.54 9.50
CA ASN A 82 -7.06 4.58 10.05
C ASN A 82 -6.56 5.10 11.40
N THR A 83 -5.98 4.24 12.23
CA THR A 83 -5.45 4.62 13.55
C THR A 83 -4.12 5.35 13.46
N HIS A 84 -3.23 4.89 12.60
CA HIS A 84 -1.89 5.45 12.42
C HIS A 84 -1.93 6.80 11.67
N PHE A 85 -2.84 6.94 10.71
CA PHE A 85 -2.97 8.08 9.82
C PHE A 85 -4.19 8.98 10.14
N LYS A 86 -4.66 9.02 11.40
CA LYS A 86 -5.85 9.80 11.83
C LYS A 86 -5.88 11.28 11.40
N LYS A 87 -4.71 11.91 11.24
CA LYS A 87 -4.55 13.32 10.86
C LYS A 87 -3.99 13.53 9.45
N ARG A 88 -3.87 12.46 8.66
CA ARG A 88 -3.12 12.41 7.41
C ARG A 88 -4.06 12.48 6.19
N PRO A 89 -3.53 12.57 4.96
CA PRO A 89 -4.26 12.49 3.70
C PRO A 89 -5.44 11.53 3.67
N ARG A 90 -6.40 11.79 2.77
CA ARG A 90 -7.47 10.86 2.43
C ARG A 90 -6.88 9.48 2.17
N LEU A 91 -7.34 8.47 2.91
CA LEU A 91 -6.98 7.07 2.67
C LEU A 91 -7.90 6.49 1.59
N ARG A 92 -7.32 5.88 0.56
CA ARG A 92 -8.03 5.15 -0.49
C ARG A 92 -7.50 3.72 -0.56
N PHE A 93 -8.42 2.77 -0.52
CA PHE A 93 -8.11 1.36 -0.71
C PHE A 93 -8.72 0.89 -2.03
N SER A 94 -7.91 0.29 -2.90
CA SER A 94 -8.31 -0.18 -4.22
C SER A 94 -8.32 -1.70 -4.25
N PHE A 95 -9.51 -2.31 -4.37
CA PHE A 95 -9.67 -3.77 -4.28
C PHE A 95 -9.78 -4.46 -5.63
N GLY A 96 -8.91 -5.43 -5.86
CA GLY A 96 -8.92 -6.24 -7.08
C GLY A 96 -9.92 -7.41 -7.03
N ILE A 97 -11.23 -7.12 -7.15
CA ILE A 97 -12.31 -8.14 -7.17
C ILE A 97 -12.25 -9.06 -8.41
N GLN A 98 -11.93 -8.49 -9.58
CA GLN A 98 -11.98 -9.12 -10.91
C GLN A 98 -13.38 -9.47 -11.42
N THR A 99 -14.09 -10.38 -10.75
CA THR A 99 -15.43 -10.87 -11.13
C THR A 99 -16.14 -11.45 -9.91
N PHE A 100 -17.48 -11.47 -9.95
CA PHE A 100 -18.32 -12.13 -8.95
C PHE A 100 -18.69 -13.58 -9.33
N ASP A 101 -18.23 -14.05 -10.49
CA ASP A 101 -18.42 -15.43 -10.95
C ASP A 101 -17.33 -16.34 -10.38
N ASN A 102 -17.73 -17.23 -9.48
CA ASN A 102 -16.83 -18.16 -8.82
C ASN A 102 -16.17 -19.14 -9.79
N GLN A 103 -16.83 -19.53 -10.88
CA GLN A 103 -16.25 -20.41 -11.88
C GLN A 103 -15.13 -19.69 -12.63
N ILE A 104 -15.37 -18.45 -13.06
CA ILE A 104 -14.36 -17.65 -13.75
C ILE A 104 -13.15 -17.41 -12.85
N LEU A 105 -13.35 -17.13 -11.55
CA LEU A 105 -12.25 -16.95 -10.59
C LEU A 105 -11.35 -18.19 -10.51
N GLN A 106 -11.94 -19.39 -10.43
CA GLN A 106 -11.19 -20.65 -10.39
C GLN A 106 -10.42 -20.87 -11.70
N ASP A 107 -11.06 -20.63 -12.85
CA ASP A 107 -10.47 -20.83 -14.17
C ASP A 107 -9.23 -19.93 -14.40
N VAL A 108 -9.22 -18.73 -13.80
CA VAL A 108 -8.07 -17.80 -13.87
C VAL A 108 -7.08 -17.96 -12.70
N GLY A 109 -7.20 -19.04 -11.92
CA GLY A 109 -6.25 -19.36 -10.84
C GLY A 109 -6.37 -18.45 -9.61
N ARG A 110 -7.55 -17.88 -9.35
CA ARG A 110 -7.85 -17.14 -8.11
C ARG A 110 -8.68 -18.04 -7.19
N PRO A 111 -8.07 -18.67 -6.16
CA PRO A 111 -8.74 -19.65 -5.30
C PRO A 111 -9.59 -18.96 -4.21
N VAL A 112 -10.43 -18.01 -4.61
CA VAL A 112 -11.34 -17.27 -3.73
C VAL A 112 -12.76 -17.39 -4.28
N THR A 113 -13.74 -17.48 -3.38
CA THR A 113 -15.16 -17.53 -3.75
C THR A 113 -15.89 -16.36 -3.11
N PHE A 114 -16.71 -15.67 -3.90
CA PHE A 114 -17.73 -14.79 -3.36
C PHE A 114 -18.82 -15.64 -2.71
N ALA A 115 -19.18 -15.27 -1.47
CA ALA A 115 -20.27 -15.85 -0.68
C ALA A 115 -21.60 -15.17 -0.97
#